data_AF-A0A931Q8E1-F1
#
_entry.id   AF-A0A931Q8E1-F1
#
_cell.length_a   1.000
_cell.length_b   1.000
_cell.length_c   1.000
_cell.angle_alpha   90.00
_cell.angle_beta   90.00
_cell.angle_gamma   90.00
#
_symmetry.space_group_name_H-M   'P 1'
#
loop_
_entity.id
_entity.type
_entity.pdbx_description
1 polymer ?
#
loop_
_entity_poly.entity_id
_entity_poly.type
_entity_poly.pdbx_seq_one_letter_code
_entity_poly.pdbx_strand_id
1 'polypeptide(L)'
;EIAVSELEIISMAKTPPFALDTDGYEVSEELRMTYRYLDLRRKRLTKNLRNRHKVIKFMRDYLTEKGFVEVETPNLGKSTPEGARDYLVPSRVYLGEFYALPQSPQQYKQLLMVAGLERYFQIARCFRDEDTRGDRQPEFTQLDIEMSFVDAKDILNLTEDLYISLVRNLYPDKKIRLDSKGRIPKISYAEAMSKYQSDKPDVRDDKNDPNELAFLFVVDFPAFEWKESESRWDAVHHPFTQPQVKDTEEFWKVFKSDPASMLAKQYDFILNGYEIGGGSIRIHDPELLEAVFTAMGNEPKEVKDKFGHILEAFKYGVPPHGGIAPGIDRFVMLLENEPNIREVIAFPKTGDGKDLMMGAPSGVSKNQLKELHIKLDEK
;
A
#
# COMPACT_ATOMS: atom_id res chain seq x y z
N GLU A 1 -29.84 -35.42 -10.18
CA GLU A 1 -30.74 -35.24 -9.03
C GLU A 1 -30.42 -36.26 -7.94
N ILE A 2 -30.86 -36.03 -6.71
CA ILE A 2 -30.69 -36.96 -5.59
C ILE A 2 -32.08 -37.40 -5.14
N ALA A 3 -32.34 -38.71 -5.10
CA ALA A 3 -33.57 -39.26 -4.53
C ALA A 3 -33.49 -39.18 -2.99
N VAL A 4 -34.19 -38.21 -2.41
CA VAL A 4 -34.14 -37.94 -0.96
C VAL A 4 -34.98 -38.96 -0.20
N SER A 5 -34.34 -39.71 0.72
CA SER A 5 -35.02 -40.67 1.60
C SER A 5 -35.43 -40.05 2.95
N GLU A 6 -34.72 -39.03 3.41
CA GLU A 6 -34.93 -38.35 4.68
C GLU A 6 -34.55 -36.86 4.57
N LEU A 7 -35.29 -35.99 5.27
CA LEU A 7 -35.06 -34.55 5.31
C LEU A 7 -35.09 -34.07 6.76
N GLU A 8 -33.98 -33.49 7.22
CA GLU A 8 -33.89 -32.82 8.51
C GLU A 8 -33.67 -31.31 8.31
N ILE A 9 -34.47 -30.50 9.00
CA ILE A 9 -34.30 -29.04 9.00
C ILE A 9 -33.34 -28.67 10.12
N ILE A 10 -32.09 -28.34 9.74
CA ILE A 10 -31.05 -27.93 10.70
C ILE A 10 -31.34 -26.53 11.27
N SER A 11 -31.78 -25.60 10.42
CA SER A 11 -32.09 -24.23 10.84
C SER A 11 -33.09 -23.57 9.87
N MET A 12 -34.09 -22.89 10.43
CA MET A 12 -35.01 -22.07 9.67
C MET A 12 -34.38 -20.70 9.38
N ALA A 13 -34.60 -20.17 8.17
CA ALA A 13 -34.11 -18.86 7.76
C ALA A 13 -35.28 -17.96 7.30
N LYS A 14 -35.19 -16.66 7.61
CA LYS A 14 -36.06 -15.65 6.99
C LYS A 14 -35.71 -15.49 5.51
N THR A 15 -36.67 -15.00 4.73
CA THR A 15 -36.41 -14.61 3.33
C THR A 15 -35.29 -13.57 3.27
N PRO A 16 -34.23 -13.78 2.46
CA PRO A 16 -33.18 -12.79 2.27
C PRO A 16 -33.72 -11.47 1.68
N PRO A 17 -33.09 -10.33 1.98
CA PRO A 17 -33.49 -9.02 1.46
C PRO A 17 -33.19 -8.83 -0.05
N PHE A 18 -32.46 -9.76 -0.66
CA PHE A 18 -32.14 -9.79 -2.08
C PHE A 18 -31.86 -11.23 -2.55
N ALA A 19 -32.00 -11.48 -3.85
CA ALA A 19 -31.70 -12.77 -4.47
C ALA A 19 -30.22 -13.13 -4.30
N LEU A 20 -29.89 -14.40 -3.98
CA LEU A 20 -28.53 -14.87 -3.67
C LEU A 20 -27.84 -15.62 -4.81
N ASP A 21 -28.60 -15.94 -5.86
CA ASP A 21 -28.20 -16.73 -7.02
C ASP A 21 -27.65 -15.90 -8.20
N THR A 22 -27.69 -14.57 -8.09
CA THR A 22 -27.07 -13.61 -9.00
C THR A 22 -25.66 -13.19 -8.55
N ASP A 23 -24.95 -12.48 -9.44
CA ASP A 23 -23.66 -11.85 -9.10
C ASP A 23 -23.80 -10.62 -8.20
N GLY A 24 -25.01 -10.06 -8.06
CA GLY A 24 -25.36 -9.01 -7.12
C GLY A 24 -25.09 -7.58 -7.60
N TYR A 25 -24.61 -7.37 -8.83
CA TYR A 25 -24.36 -6.03 -9.37
C TYR A 25 -25.63 -5.19 -9.56
N GLU A 26 -26.78 -5.86 -9.68
CA GLU A 26 -28.10 -5.24 -9.74
C GLU A 26 -28.61 -4.73 -8.39
N VAL A 27 -27.98 -5.15 -7.28
CA VAL A 27 -28.35 -4.76 -5.92
C VAL A 27 -27.52 -3.55 -5.49
N SER A 28 -28.14 -2.56 -4.86
CA SER A 28 -27.43 -1.38 -4.37
C SER A 28 -26.29 -1.75 -3.41
N GLU A 29 -25.15 -1.08 -3.55
CA GLU A 29 -23.97 -1.30 -2.71
C GLU A 29 -24.30 -1.14 -1.22
N GLU A 30 -25.12 -0.13 -0.87
CA GLU A 30 -25.58 0.12 0.50
C GLU A 30 -26.31 -1.09 1.11
N LEU A 31 -27.24 -1.70 0.37
CA LEU A 31 -28.00 -2.85 0.84
C LEU A 31 -27.10 -4.10 0.96
N ARG A 32 -26.20 -4.29 -0.01
CA ARG A 32 -25.20 -5.36 0.00
C ARG A 32 -24.27 -5.24 1.21
N MET A 33 -23.81 -4.05 1.53
CA MET A 33 -22.94 -3.78 2.68
C MET A 33 -23.67 -3.95 4.01
N THR A 34 -24.92 -3.52 4.11
CA THR A 34 -25.74 -3.70 5.32
C THR A 34 -25.92 -5.18 5.65
N TYR A 35 -26.13 -6.02 4.63
CA TYR A 35 -26.29 -7.47 4.76
C TYR A 35 -25.08 -8.22 4.18
N ARG A 36 -23.86 -7.74 4.43
CA ARG A 36 -22.64 -8.26 3.80
C ARG A 36 -22.45 -9.77 4.01
N TYR A 37 -22.84 -10.29 5.17
CA TYR A 37 -22.82 -11.73 5.47
C TYR A 37 -23.75 -12.58 4.59
N LEU A 38 -24.80 -11.99 3.99
CA LEU A 38 -25.63 -12.64 2.98
C LEU A 38 -25.03 -12.44 1.58
N ASP A 39 -24.55 -11.23 1.28
CA ASP A 39 -23.90 -10.94 -0.01
C ASP A 39 -22.70 -11.88 -0.25
N LEU A 40 -21.89 -12.14 0.78
CA LEU A 40 -20.75 -13.08 0.72
C LEU A 40 -21.14 -14.53 0.41
N ARG A 41 -22.42 -14.93 0.50
CA ARG A 41 -22.87 -16.26 0.08
C ARG A 41 -22.83 -16.46 -1.44
N ARG A 42 -22.66 -15.38 -2.21
CA ARG A 42 -22.53 -15.42 -3.67
C ARG A 42 -21.28 -16.16 -4.10
N LYS A 43 -21.40 -16.92 -5.18
CA LYS A 43 -20.28 -17.65 -5.79
C LYS A 43 -19.15 -16.70 -6.21
N ARG A 44 -19.48 -15.56 -6.81
CA ARG A 44 -18.52 -14.51 -7.20
C ARG A 44 -17.66 -14.04 -6.02
N LEU A 45 -18.29 -13.54 -4.95
CA LEU A 45 -17.56 -13.01 -3.79
C LEU A 45 -16.81 -14.09 -3.00
N THR A 46 -17.39 -15.27 -2.83
CA THR A 46 -16.68 -16.39 -2.21
C THR A 46 -15.47 -16.82 -3.05
N LYS A 47 -15.57 -16.81 -4.39
CA LYS A 47 -14.43 -17.06 -5.30
C LYS A 47 -13.35 -16.00 -5.10
N ASN A 48 -13.71 -14.72 -5.06
CA ASN A 48 -12.76 -13.62 -4.84
C ASN A 48 -11.99 -13.79 -3.52
N LEU A 49 -12.68 -14.09 -2.41
CA LEU A 49 -12.03 -14.32 -1.11
C LEU A 49 -11.11 -15.54 -1.11
N ARG A 50 -11.54 -16.64 -1.75
CA ARG A 50 -10.70 -17.86 -1.89
C ARG A 50 -9.47 -17.60 -2.75
N ASN A 51 -9.61 -16.84 -3.82
CA ASN A 51 -8.50 -16.51 -4.69
C ASN A 51 -7.55 -15.50 -4.04
N ARG A 52 -8.06 -14.50 -3.30
CA ARG A 52 -7.24 -13.66 -2.43
C ARG A 52 -6.40 -14.48 -1.46
N HIS A 53 -6.99 -15.48 -0.80
CA HIS A 53 -6.25 -16.40 0.07
C HIS A 53 -5.12 -17.11 -0.68
N LYS A 54 -5.38 -17.65 -1.88
CA LYS A 54 -4.34 -18.30 -2.71
C LYS A 54 -3.22 -17.35 -3.11
N VAL A 55 -3.56 -16.12 -3.50
CA VAL A 55 -2.59 -15.05 -3.84
C VAL A 55 -1.66 -14.78 -2.65
N ILE A 56 -2.22 -14.55 -1.46
CA ILE A 56 -1.43 -14.28 -0.25
C ILE A 56 -0.57 -15.49 0.11
N LYS A 57 -1.12 -16.71 0.03
CA LYS A 57 -0.36 -17.93 0.29
C LYS A 57 0.83 -18.05 -0.67
N PHE A 58 0.60 -17.84 -1.97
CA PHE A 58 1.66 -17.89 -2.98
C PHE A 58 2.76 -16.86 -2.71
N MET A 59 2.40 -15.62 -2.37
CA MET A 59 3.37 -14.58 -2.03
C MET A 59 4.25 -14.99 -0.84
N ARG A 60 3.64 -15.54 0.22
CA ARG A 60 4.37 -16.07 1.38
C ARG A 60 5.32 -17.19 1.00
N ASP A 61 4.82 -18.20 0.28
CA ASP A 61 5.62 -19.37 -0.13
C ASP A 61 6.81 -18.92 -0.99
N TYR A 62 6.56 -18.08 -2.00
CA TYR A 62 7.58 -17.57 -2.92
C TYR A 62 8.69 -16.80 -2.21
N LEU A 63 8.33 -15.87 -1.32
CA LEU A 63 9.32 -15.08 -0.57
C LEU A 63 10.08 -15.92 0.45
N THR A 64 9.41 -16.87 1.11
CA THR A 64 10.06 -17.84 2.01
C THR A 64 11.13 -18.65 1.27
N GLU A 65 10.82 -19.15 0.07
CA GLU A 65 11.78 -19.88 -0.77
C GLU A 65 12.97 -19.02 -1.24
N LYS A 66 12.81 -17.69 -1.27
CA LYS A 66 13.89 -16.72 -1.58
C LYS A 66 14.64 -16.22 -0.34
N GLY A 67 14.41 -16.85 0.82
CA GLY A 67 15.11 -16.55 2.08
C GLY A 67 14.61 -15.29 2.77
N PHE A 68 13.42 -14.81 2.46
CA PHE A 68 12.80 -13.73 3.21
C PHE A 68 12.16 -14.24 4.50
N VAL A 69 12.12 -13.39 5.51
CA VAL A 69 11.47 -13.68 6.79
C VAL A 69 10.22 -12.79 6.92
N GLU A 70 9.07 -13.41 7.19
CA GLU A 70 7.85 -12.66 7.53
C GLU A 70 8.01 -12.13 8.97
N VAL A 71 8.00 -10.80 9.15
CA VAL A 71 8.09 -10.19 10.47
C VAL A 71 6.89 -9.26 10.67
N GLU A 72 6.17 -9.48 11.77
CA GLU A 72 5.05 -8.61 12.14
C GLU A 72 5.58 -7.30 12.74
N THR A 73 5.05 -6.17 12.28
CA THR A 73 5.43 -4.84 12.80
C THR A 73 4.32 -4.22 13.66
N PRO A 74 4.66 -3.35 14.62
CA PRO A 74 3.67 -2.74 15.50
C PRO A 74 2.57 -1.95 14.77
N ASN A 75 1.33 -2.13 15.20
CA ASN A 75 0.18 -1.31 14.77
C ASN A 75 -0.06 -0.06 15.66
N LEU A 76 0.64 0.04 16.79
CA LEU A 76 0.58 1.21 17.67
C LEU A 76 1.94 1.91 17.63
N GLY A 77 2.08 2.83 16.69
CA GLY A 77 3.30 3.60 16.47
C GLY A 77 3.24 5.02 17.04
N LYS A 78 4.33 5.76 16.85
CA LYS A 78 4.38 7.19 17.09
C LYS A 78 3.79 7.92 15.88
N SER A 79 2.93 8.92 16.12
CA SER A 79 2.41 9.76 15.04
C SER A 79 3.51 10.61 14.42
N THR A 80 3.47 10.76 13.10
CA THR A 80 4.36 11.66 12.36
C THR A 80 3.51 12.78 11.75
N PRO A 81 3.79 14.06 12.05
CA PRO A 81 3.02 15.18 11.50
C PRO A 81 3.13 15.37 9.97
N GLU A 82 4.01 14.63 9.30
CA GLU A 82 4.31 14.75 7.88
C GLU A 82 3.60 13.65 7.07
N GLY A 83 3.19 13.98 5.84
CA GLY A 83 2.54 13.04 4.92
C GLY A 83 1.03 12.97 5.09
N ALA A 84 0.46 11.77 4.95
CA ALA A 84 -0.97 11.55 5.14
C ALA A 84 -1.37 11.75 6.61
N ARG A 85 -2.67 11.91 6.87
CA ARG A 85 -3.17 12.00 8.25
C ARG A 85 -3.25 10.61 8.88
N ASP A 86 -2.75 10.50 10.12
CA ASP A 86 -2.83 9.28 10.93
C ASP A 86 -4.20 9.10 11.59
N TYR A 87 -4.63 7.84 11.75
CA TYR A 87 -5.62 7.50 12.78
C TYR A 87 -4.95 7.45 14.15
N LEU A 88 -5.49 8.21 15.11
CA LEU A 88 -4.97 8.26 16.47
C LEU A 88 -5.70 7.29 17.40
N VAL A 89 -4.96 6.69 18.32
CA VAL A 89 -5.46 5.80 19.37
C VAL A 89 -5.05 6.37 20.73
N PRO A 90 -5.99 6.88 21.55
CA PRO A 90 -5.65 7.49 22.83
C PRO A 90 -5.12 6.45 23.82
N SER A 91 -4.07 6.81 24.56
CA SER A 91 -3.55 5.98 25.65
C SER A 91 -4.35 6.22 26.93
N ARG A 92 -4.88 5.14 27.51
CA ARG A 92 -5.50 5.19 28.85
C ARG A 92 -4.45 5.33 29.97
N VAL A 93 -3.23 4.87 29.73
CA VAL A 93 -2.16 4.80 30.75
C VAL A 93 -1.37 6.11 30.79
N TYR A 94 -1.06 6.66 29.61
CA TYR A 94 -0.29 7.90 29.46
C TYR A 94 -1.24 9.01 29.02
N LEU A 95 -1.77 9.75 30.00
CA LEU A 95 -2.81 10.74 29.77
C LEU A 95 -2.33 11.86 28.85
N GLY A 96 -3.10 12.17 27.81
CA GLY A 96 -2.75 13.16 26.80
C GLY A 96 -1.83 12.66 25.69
N GLU A 97 -1.38 11.40 25.75
CA GLU A 97 -0.57 10.77 24.71
C GLU A 97 -1.41 9.86 23.80
N PHE A 98 -0.99 9.79 22.53
CA PHE A 98 -1.69 9.04 21.48
C PHE A 98 -0.69 8.15 20.75
N TYR A 99 -1.14 6.93 20.43
CA TYR A 99 -0.53 6.13 19.37
C TYR A 99 -1.11 6.54 18.03
N ALA A 100 -0.40 6.23 16.95
CA ALA A 100 -0.91 6.28 15.58
C ALA A 100 -0.95 4.89 14.97
N LEU A 101 -2.00 4.61 14.20
CA LEU A 101 -2.04 3.43 13.34
C LEU A 101 -1.10 3.64 12.13
N PRO A 102 -0.31 2.63 11.73
CA PRO A 102 0.74 2.81 10.75
C PRO A 102 0.18 3.02 9.33
N GLN A 103 0.66 4.05 8.65
CA GLN A 103 0.42 4.24 7.22
C GLN A 103 1.16 3.21 6.36
N SER A 104 2.25 2.67 6.89
CA SER A 104 3.03 1.54 6.38
C SER A 104 4.07 1.11 7.43
N PRO A 105 4.71 -0.07 7.28
CA PRO A 105 5.83 -0.51 8.14
C PRO A 105 7.17 0.21 7.87
N GLN A 106 7.17 1.33 7.14
CA GLN A 106 8.35 1.95 6.52
C GLN A 106 9.56 2.15 7.45
N GLN A 107 9.35 2.60 8.69
CA GLN A 107 10.46 2.80 9.62
C GLN A 107 10.98 1.47 10.17
N TYR A 108 10.08 0.56 10.53
CA TYR A 108 10.44 -0.74 11.11
C TYR A 108 11.18 -1.63 10.12
N LYS A 109 10.75 -1.69 8.85
CA LYS A 109 11.42 -2.51 7.85
C LYS A 109 12.86 -2.08 7.58
N GLN A 110 13.15 -0.78 7.67
CA GLN A 110 14.53 -0.26 7.58
C GLN A 110 15.34 -0.58 8.83
N LEU A 111 14.74 -0.47 10.02
CA LEU A 111 15.39 -0.90 11.27
C LEU A 111 15.74 -2.40 11.25
N LEU A 112 14.95 -3.23 10.56
CA LEU A 112 15.29 -4.64 10.36
C LEU A 112 16.51 -4.83 9.43
N MET A 113 16.74 -3.91 8.48
CA MET A 113 17.98 -3.90 7.69
C MET A 113 19.18 -3.51 8.56
N VAL A 114 19.02 -2.52 9.43
CA VAL A 114 20.04 -2.16 10.45
C VAL A 114 20.33 -3.35 11.39
N ALA A 115 19.29 -4.11 11.75
CA ALA A 115 19.42 -5.30 12.61
C ALA A 115 20.12 -6.49 11.92
N GLY A 116 20.44 -6.40 10.63
CA GLY A 116 21.08 -7.48 9.88
C GLY A 116 20.14 -8.60 9.44
N LEU A 117 18.82 -8.37 9.38
CA LEU A 117 17.87 -9.37 8.87
C LEU A 117 18.02 -9.61 7.36
N GLU A 118 18.54 -8.61 6.64
CA GLU A 118 18.80 -8.56 5.19
C GLU A 118 17.60 -8.70 4.26
N ARG A 119 16.59 -9.53 4.57
CA ARG A 119 15.44 -9.82 3.71
C ARG A 119 14.17 -9.95 4.53
N TYR A 120 13.35 -8.92 4.46
CA TYR A 120 12.10 -8.80 5.20
C TYR A 120 10.91 -8.79 4.26
N PHE A 121 9.81 -9.43 4.67
CA PHE A 121 8.50 -9.12 4.11
C PHE A 121 7.40 -9.15 5.17
N GLN A 122 6.25 -8.58 4.83
CA GLN A 122 5.02 -8.70 5.63
C GLN A 122 3.78 -8.52 4.75
N ILE A 123 2.74 -9.29 5.05
CA ILE A 123 1.38 -8.97 4.59
C ILE A 123 0.80 -7.93 5.56
N ALA A 124 1.18 -6.67 5.37
CA ALA A 124 0.93 -5.58 6.31
C ALA A 124 -0.48 -4.98 6.14
N ARG A 125 -1.10 -4.65 7.28
CA ARG A 125 -2.29 -3.79 7.32
C ARG A 125 -1.86 -2.35 7.53
N CYS A 126 -2.32 -1.47 6.66
CA CYS A 126 -1.98 -0.05 6.66
C CYS A 126 -3.24 0.79 6.82
N PHE A 127 -3.09 1.99 7.40
CA PHE A 127 -4.19 2.87 7.77
C PHE A 127 -3.91 4.31 7.33
N ARG A 128 -4.89 4.97 6.70
CA ARG A 128 -4.76 6.39 6.30
C ARG A 128 -6.08 7.10 6.49
N ASP A 129 -6.07 8.20 7.25
CA ASP A 129 -7.24 9.06 7.46
C ASP A 129 -7.34 10.13 6.37
N GLU A 130 -7.45 9.68 5.13
CA GLU A 130 -7.60 10.53 3.94
C GLU A 130 -9.03 10.48 3.40
N ASP A 131 -9.37 11.44 2.55
CA ASP A 131 -10.60 11.42 1.76
C ASP A 131 -10.74 10.06 1.02
N THR A 132 -11.84 9.36 1.31
CA THR A 132 -12.19 8.05 0.77
C THR A 132 -12.73 8.16 -0.67
N ARG A 133 -11.98 8.77 -1.58
CA ARG A 133 -12.40 8.90 -2.99
C ARG A 133 -12.08 7.61 -3.77
N GLY A 134 -13.06 7.15 -4.56
CA GLY A 134 -12.88 6.05 -5.52
C GLY A 134 -12.74 4.66 -4.88
N ASP A 135 -11.60 4.01 -5.13
CA ASP A 135 -11.24 2.66 -4.70
C ASP A 135 -10.39 2.65 -3.42
N ARG A 136 -10.48 3.69 -2.58
CA ARG A 136 -9.74 3.78 -1.31
C ARG A 136 -10.54 3.19 -0.14
N GLN A 137 -9.80 2.69 0.84
CA GLN A 137 -10.33 2.22 2.13
C GLN A 137 -9.49 2.84 3.25
N PRO A 138 -10.10 3.15 4.42
CA PRO A 138 -9.36 3.70 5.56
C PRO A 138 -8.32 2.72 6.11
N GLU A 139 -8.52 1.43 5.85
CA GLU A 139 -7.58 0.35 6.14
C GLU A 139 -7.41 -0.52 4.88
N PHE A 140 -6.17 -0.87 4.53
CA PHE A 140 -5.85 -1.62 3.31
C PHE A 140 -4.63 -2.53 3.51
N THR A 141 -4.44 -3.51 2.63
CA THR A 141 -3.42 -4.55 2.77
C THR A 141 -2.33 -4.44 1.70
N GLN A 142 -1.08 -4.43 2.15
CA GLN A 142 0.11 -4.40 1.29
C GLN A 142 0.95 -5.66 1.46
N LEU A 143 1.66 -6.03 0.40
CA LEU A 143 2.84 -6.89 0.49
C LEU A 143 4.04 -5.96 0.67
N ASP A 144 4.50 -5.77 1.89
CA ASP A 144 5.63 -4.88 2.19
C ASP A 144 6.93 -5.69 2.17
N ILE A 145 7.92 -5.26 1.38
CA ILE A 145 9.20 -5.94 1.18
C ILE A 145 10.34 -4.95 1.40
N GLU A 146 11.42 -5.39 2.05
CA GLU A 146 12.69 -4.65 2.15
C GLU A 146 13.89 -5.62 2.08
N MET A 147 14.95 -5.19 1.41
CA MET A 147 16.19 -5.95 1.21
C MET A 147 17.43 -5.11 1.44
N SER A 148 18.48 -5.71 1.97
CA SER A 148 19.83 -5.14 2.10
C SER A 148 20.74 -5.54 0.93
N PHE A 149 21.75 -4.72 0.66
CA PHE A 149 22.79 -4.89 -0.37
C PHE A 149 22.23 -5.06 -1.79
N VAL A 150 21.20 -4.28 -2.12
CA VAL A 150 20.49 -4.32 -3.41
C VAL A 150 20.54 -2.99 -4.14
N ASP A 151 20.39 -3.06 -5.46
CA ASP A 151 20.05 -1.91 -6.29
C ASP A 151 18.58 -1.97 -6.78
N ALA A 152 18.15 -0.96 -7.53
CA ALA A 152 16.77 -0.91 -8.04
C ALA A 152 16.45 -2.08 -8.97
N LYS A 153 17.43 -2.57 -9.75
CA LYS A 153 17.23 -3.68 -10.69
C LYS A 153 16.94 -4.97 -9.92
N ASP A 154 17.58 -5.21 -8.78
CA ASP A 154 17.31 -6.39 -7.95
C ASP A 154 15.86 -6.42 -7.46
N ILE A 155 15.34 -5.28 -6.96
CA ILE A 155 13.95 -5.16 -6.50
C ILE A 155 12.95 -5.34 -7.65
N LEU A 156 13.22 -4.71 -8.80
CA LEU A 156 12.36 -4.83 -9.97
C LEU A 156 12.31 -6.27 -10.50
N ASN A 157 13.46 -6.97 -10.56
CA ASN A 157 13.51 -8.37 -10.98
C ASN A 157 12.74 -9.29 -10.02
N LEU A 158 12.93 -9.13 -8.70
CA LEU A 158 12.21 -9.92 -7.71
C LEU A 158 10.69 -9.73 -7.85
N THR A 159 10.26 -8.47 -7.99
CA THR A 159 8.85 -8.10 -8.12
C THR A 159 8.27 -8.69 -9.40
N GLU A 160 8.96 -8.51 -10.52
CA GLU A 160 8.56 -9.06 -11.80
C GLU A 160 8.41 -10.59 -11.75
N ASP A 161 9.43 -11.29 -11.27
CA ASP A 161 9.43 -12.75 -11.21
C ASP A 161 8.31 -13.28 -10.30
N LEU A 162 8.08 -12.63 -9.16
CA LEU A 162 6.99 -12.96 -8.23
C LEU A 162 5.63 -12.85 -8.94
N TYR A 163 5.34 -11.70 -9.54
CA TYR A 163 4.02 -11.41 -10.11
C TYR A 163 3.74 -12.21 -11.38
N ILE A 164 4.74 -12.38 -12.26
CA ILE A 164 4.61 -13.23 -13.44
C ILE A 164 4.36 -14.68 -13.02
N SER A 165 5.13 -15.20 -12.06
CA SER A 165 4.98 -16.57 -11.57
C SER A 165 3.61 -16.76 -10.93
N LEU A 166 3.16 -15.82 -10.11
CA LEU A 166 1.86 -15.86 -9.46
C LEU A 166 0.72 -15.91 -10.47
N VAL A 167 0.72 -15.02 -11.46
CA VAL A 167 -0.33 -14.98 -12.50
C VAL A 167 -0.32 -16.28 -13.29
N ARG A 168 0.83 -16.76 -13.75
CA ARG A 168 0.92 -18.02 -14.52
C ARG A 168 0.42 -19.23 -13.74
N ASN A 169 0.64 -19.28 -12.43
CA ASN A 169 0.23 -20.42 -11.59
C ASN A 169 -1.25 -20.36 -11.17
N LEU A 170 -1.75 -19.18 -10.81
CA LEU A 170 -3.09 -19.03 -10.22
C LEU A 170 -4.15 -18.58 -11.23
N TYR A 171 -3.75 -17.94 -12.32
CA TYR A 171 -4.62 -17.33 -13.33
C TYR A 171 -4.12 -17.65 -14.76
N PRO A 172 -4.04 -18.93 -15.16
CA PRO A 172 -3.48 -19.33 -16.46
C PRO A 172 -4.23 -18.77 -17.66
N ASP A 173 -5.50 -18.38 -17.49
CA ASP A 173 -6.31 -17.76 -18.55
C ASP A 173 -5.97 -16.27 -18.77
N LYS A 174 -5.24 -15.64 -17.84
CA LYS A 174 -4.77 -14.25 -17.97
C LYS A 174 -3.53 -14.21 -18.87
N LYS A 175 -3.51 -13.24 -19.78
CA LYS A 175 -2.41 -12.99 -20.72
C LYS A 175 -1.57 -11.84 -20.20
N ILE A 176 -0.30 -12.11 -19.94
CA ILE A 176 0.64 -11.08 -19.50
C ILE A 176 1.28 -10.45 -20.73
N ARG A 177 1.12 -9.14 -20.90
CA ARG A 177 1.85 -8.37 -21.92
C ARG A 177 3.29 -8.19 -21.47
N LEU A 178 4.23 -8.69 -22.27
CA LEU A 178 5.67 -8.62 -22.02
C LEU A 178 6.36 -7.97 -23.21
N ASP A 179 7.55 -7.42 -23.00
CA ASP A 179 8.39 -6.90 -24.06
C ASP A 179 9.00 -8.05 -24.92
N SER A 180 9.77 -7.67 -25.95
CA SER A 180 10.46 -8.62 -26.84
C SER A 180 11.44 -9.58 -26.15
N LYS A 181 11.83 -9.31 -24.91
CA LYS A 181 12.72 -10.15 -24.09
C LYS A 181 11.95 -10.99 -23.08
N GLY A 182 10.62 -10.94 -23.10
CA GLY A 182 9.76 -11.63 -22.12
C GLY A 182 9.79 -10.97 -20.74
N ARG A 183 10.06 -9.66 -20.68
CA ARG A 183 10.15 -8.89 -19.43
C ARG A 183 9.00 -7.88 -19.28
N ILE A 184 8.72 -7.43 -18.06
CA ILE A 184 7.80 -6.30 -17.85
C ILE A 184 8.45 -5.04 -18.42
N PRO A 185 7.77 -4.28 -19.30
CA PRO A 185 8.29 -3.03 -19.82
C PRO A 185 8.63 -2.03 -18.72
N LYS A 186 9.66 -1.22 -18.95
CA LYS A 186 10.08 -0.13 -18.06
C LYS A 186 10.24 1.15 -18.85
N ILE A 187 9.65 2.25 -18.37
CA ILE A 187 9.76 3.58 -18.96
C ILE A 187 10.09 4.62 -17.88
N SER A 188 10.69 5.73 -18.26
CA SER A 188 10.89 6.88 -17.35
C SER A 188 9.57 7.63 -17.12
N TYR A 189 9.49 8.36 -16.00
CA TYR A 189 8.39 9.29 -15.71
C TYR A 189 8.20 10.32 -16.83
N ALA A 190 9.31 10.86 -17.35
CA ALA A 190 9.27 11.82 -18.47
C ALA A 190 8.66 11.20 -19.75
N GLU A 191 8.98 9.94 -20.06
CA GLU A 191 8.35 9.21 -21.17
C GLU A 191 6.86 8.93 -20.89
N ALA A 192 6.52 8.54 -19.66
CA ALA A 192 5.13 8.29 -19.26
C ALA A 192 4.27 9.55 -19.45
N MET A 193 4.73 10.69 -18.94
CA MET A 193 4.04 11.97 -19.04
C MET A 193 3.98 12.49 -20.49
N SER A 194 5.07 12.40 -21.25
CA SER A 194 5.08 12.90 -22.63
C SER A 194 4.22 12.07 -23.59
N LYS A 195 4.21 10.74 -23.44
CA LYS A 195 3.49 9.84 -24.34
C LYS A 195 2.04 9.59 -23.93
N TYR A 196 1.78 9.50 -22.63
CA TYR A 196 0.48 9.08 -22.10
C TYR A 196 -0.22 10.14 -21.24
N GLN A 197 0.45 11.24 -20.91
CA GLN A 197 -0.07 12.30 -20.02
C GLN A 197 -0.51 11.75 -18.65
N SER A 198 0.14 10.67 -18.21
CA SER A 198 -0.13 10.00 -16.94
C SER A 198 1.11 9.22 -16.49
N ASP A 199 1.35 9.23 -15.20
CA ASP A 199 2.36 8.45 -14.48
C ASP A 199 1.95 6.97 -14.27
N LYS A 200 0.69 6.64 -14.53
CA LYS A 200 0.11 5.28 -14.45
C LYS A 200 -0.65 4.93 -15.73
N PRO A 201 0.02 4.87 -16.88
CA PRO A 201 -0.68 4.68 -18.15
C PRO A 201 -1.26 3.28 -18.29
N ASP A 202 -2.44 3.18 -18.90
CA ASP A 202 -2.99 1.91 -19.37
C ASP A 202 -2.37 1.56 -20.74
N VAL A 203 -1.42 0.62 -20.71
CA VAL A 203 -0.62 0.20 -21.87
C VAL A 203 -1.08 -1.14 -22.46
N ARG A 204 -2.32 -1.55 -22.19
CA ARG A 204 -2.96 -2.69 -22.87
C ARG A 204 -3.09 -2.44 -24.37
N ASP A 205 -2.94 -3.52 -25.14
CA ASP A 205 -3.18 -3.52 -26.57
C ASP A 205 -4.69 -3.52 -26.86
N ASP A 206 -5.49 -4.32 -26.12
CA ASP A 206 -6.95 -4.26 -26.10
C ASP A 206 -7.50 -3.94 -24.70
N LYS A 207 -7.97 -2.70 -24.52
CA LYS A 207 -8.56 -2.24 -23.25
C LYS A 207 -9.87 -2.96 -22.88
N ASN A 208 -10.48 -3.66 -23.82
CA ASN A 208 -11.71 -4.42 -23.61
C ASN A 208 -11.45 -5.91 -23.29
N ASP A 209 -10.23 -6.44 -23.45
CA ASP A 209 -9.91 -7.82 -23.04
C ASP A 209 -9.73 -7.86 -21.51
N PRO A 210 -10.68 -8.46 -20.76
CA PRO A 210 -10.55 -8.57 -19.31
C PRO A 210 -9.45 -9.54 -18.89
N ASN A 211 -8.88 -10.31 -19.82
CA ASN A 211 -7.80 -11.23 -19.54
C ASN A 211 -6.42 -10.65 -19.85
N GLU A 212 -6.33 -9.49 -20.49
CA GLU A 212 -5.05 -8.83 -20.73
C GLU A 212 -4.55 -8.11 -19.47
N LEU A 213 -3.33 -8.46 -19.05
CA LEU A 213 -2.60 -7.84 -17.95
C LEU A 213 -1.35 -7.17 -18.50
N ALA A 214 -1.39 -5.85 -18.59
CA ALA A 214 -0.29 -5.02 -19.01
C ALA A 214 0.38 -4.38 -17.78
N PHE A 215 1.40 -5.07 -17.28
CA PHE A 215 2.28 -4.53 -16.25
C PHE A 215 3.26 -3.53 -16.86
N LEU A 216 3.68 -2.56 -16.05
CA LEU A 216 4.67 -1.55 -16.42
C LEU A 216 5.40 -1.07 -15.16
N PHE A 217 6.72 -0.89 -15.27
CA PHE A 217 7.47 -0.11 -14.30
C PHE A 217 7.67 1.31 -14.81
N VAL A 218 7.35 2.30 -13.99
CA VAL A 218 7.70 3.70 -14.21
C VAL A 218 8.84 4.05 -13.26
N VAL A 219 9.92 4.65 -13.77
CA VAL A 219 11.13 4.97 -13.02
C VAL A 219 11.59 6.40 -13.28
N ASP A 220 12.69 6.83 -12.66
CA ASP A 220 13.29 8.14 -12.92
C ASP A 220 12.32 9.30 -12.67
N PHE A 221 11.60 9.22 -11.55
CA PHE A 221 10.76 10.31 -11.05
C PHE A 221 11.63 11.47 -10.56
N PRO A 222 11.12 12.72 -10.62
CA PRO A 222 11.73 13.83 -9.88
C PRO A 222 11.78 13.51 -8.38
N ALA A 223 12.87 13.90 -7.73
CA ALA A 223 13.05 13.74 -6.28
C ALA A 223 12.26 14.79 -5.50
N PHE A 224 12.19 16.02 -6.03
CA PHE A 224 11.52 17.15 -5.39
C PHE A 224 10.48 17.80 -6.31
N GLU A 225 9.44 18.32 -5.69
CA GLU A 225 8.45 19.20 -6.30
C GLU A 225 8.28 20.47 -5.48
N TRP A 226 7.95 21.57 -6.16
CA TRP A 226 7.67 22.83 -5.47
C TRP A 226 6.20 22.85 -5.02
N LYS A 227 5.97 22.97 -3.71
CA LYS A 227 4.62 23.10 -3.14
C LYS A 227 4.27 24.57 -2.96
N GLU A 228 3.56 25.14 -3.94
CA GLU A 228 3.14 26.55 -3.91
C GLU A 228 2.37 26.93 -2.64
N SER A 229 1.50 26.04 -2.15
CA SER A 229 0.70 26.25 -0.93
C SER A 229 1.54 26.43 0.33
N GLU A 230 2.74 25.88 0.36
CA GLU A 230 3.64 25.88 1.52
C GLU A 230 4.91 26.69 1.26
N SER A 231 5.10 27.19 0.03
CA SER A 231 6.28 27.95 -0.39
C SER A 231 7.59 27.24 -0.07
N ARG A 232 7.61 25.91 -0.23
CA ARG A 232 8.78 25.06 0.01
C ARG A 232 8.90 23.95 -1.03
N TRP A 233 10.12 23.45 -1.20
CA TRP A 233 10.35 22.18 -1.88
C TRP A 233 9.90 21.06 -0.97
N ASP A 234 9.26 20.05 -1.54
CA ASP A 234 8.89 18.83 -0.84
C ASP A 234 9.30 17.62 -1.66
N ALA A 235 9.46 16.48 -1.00
CA ALA A 235 9.78 15.25 -1.69
C ALA A 235 8.55 14.76 -2.48
N VAL A 236 8.74 14.36 -3.75
CA VAL A 236 7.64 13.78 -4.56
C VAL A 236 7.17 12.45 -3.96
N HIS A 237 8.12 11.73 -3.35
CA HIS A 237 7.90 10.46 -2.67
C HIS A 237 8.40 10.55 -1.22
N HIS A 238 8.51 9.41 -0.53
CA HIS A 238 8.99 9.41 0.86
C HIS A 238 10.39 10.07 0.98
N PRO A 239 10.66 10.91 2.00
CA PRO A 239 11.94 11.62 2.20
C PRO A 239 13.18 10.72 2.38
N PHE A 240 12.96 9.42 2.56
CA PHE A 240 14.05 8.42 2.66
C PHE A 240 14.48 7.88 1.30
N THR A 241 13.85 8.32 0.22
CA THR A 241 14.18 7.90 -1.13
C THR A 241 15.55 8.44 -1.53
N GLN A 242 16.44 7.56 -1.99
CA GLN A 242 17.77 7.92 -2.44
C GLN A 242 17.69 8.79 -3.70
N PRO A 243 18.15 10.06 -3.66
CA PRO A 243 18.34 10.85 -4.88
C PRO A 243 19.45 10.24 -5.75
N GLN A 244 19.36 10.44 -7.06
CA GLN A 244 20.37 9.98 -8.05
C GLN A 244 21.59 10.91 -8.04
N VAL A 245 22.27 10.97 -6.89
CA VAL A 245 23.49 11.74 -6.63
C VAL A 245 24.53 10.82 -5.99
N LYS A 246 25.81 11.17 -6.12
CA LYS A 246 26.93 10.39 -5.58
C LYS A 246 27.11 10.58 -4.08
N ASP A 247 26.94 11.81 -3.62
CA ASP A 247 27.20 12.23 -2.25
C ASP A 247 26.42 13.51 -1.89
N THR A 248 26.57 13.95 -0.64
CA THR A 248 25.94 15.16 -0.09
C THR A 248 26.43 16.45 -0.74
N GLU A 249 27.65 16.49 -1.29
CA GLU A 249 28.18 17.67 -1.98
C GLU A 249 27.47 17.86 -3.33
N GLU A 250 27.37 16.80 -4.12
CA GLU A 250 26.63 16.80 -5.39
C GLU A 250 25.15 17.09 -5.15
N PHE A 251 24.55 16.53 -4.09
CA PHE A 251 23.19 16.85 -3.67
C PHE A 251 22.97 18.36 -3.54
N TRP A 252 23.77 19.04 -2.71
CA TRP A 252 23.62 20.48 -2.49
C TRP A 252 23.93 21.32 -3.72
N LYS A 253 24.88 20.88 -4.54
CA LYS A 253 25.20 21.54 -5.80
C LYS A 253 23.99 21.56 -6.73
N VAL A 254 23.37 20.39 -6.95
CA VAL A 254 22.18 20.27 -7.83
C VAL A 254 20.97 20.96 -7.20
N PHE A 255 20.74 20.78 -5.90
CA PHE A 255 19.60 21.40 -5.22
C PHE A 255 19.67 22.94 -5.23
N LYS A 256 20.87 23.54 -5.13
CA LYS A 256 20.98 25.01 -5.23
C LYS A 256 20.82 25.55 -6.65
N SER A 257 21.07 24.73 -7.68
CA SER A 257 20.96 25.14 -9.07
C SER A 257 19.58 24.87 -9.67
N ASP A 258 19.09 23.64 -9.54
CA ASP A 258 17.83 23.18 -10.15
C ASP A 258 17.32 21.90 -9.43
N PRO A 259 16.59 22.04 -8.31
CA PRO A 259 15.99 20.92 -7.58
C PRO A 259 15.09 20.01 -8.43
N ALA A 260 14.38 20.57 -9.40
CA ALA A 260 13.40 19.84 -10.21
C ALA A 260 14.08 18.86 -11.18
N SER A 261 15.33 19.13 -11.57
CA SER A 261 16.13 18.21 -12.40
C SER A 261 16.63 16.97 -11.64
N MET A 262 16.60 16.99 -10.30
CA MET A 262 17.11 15.89 -9.49
C MET A 262 16.16 14.70 -9.59
N LEU A 263 16.66 13.55 -10.03
CA LEU A 263 15.89 12.32 -10.10
C LEU A 263 16.02 11.49 -8.83
N ALA A 264 15.03 10.67 -8.55
CA ALA A 264 14.99 9.71 -7.46
C ALA A 264 15.28 8.29 -7.94
N LYS A 265 15.85 7.44 -7.06
CA LYS A 265 15.87 5.98 -7.23
C LYS A 265 14.54 5.35 -6.80
N GLN A 266 13.44 5.92 -7.29
CA GLN A 266 12.07 5.48 -7.08
C GLN A 266 11.56 4.71 -8.30
N TYR A 267 10.65 3.79 -8.06
CA TYR A 267 9.96 3.03 -9.08
C TYR A 267 8.52 2.74 -8.67
N ASP A 268 7.60 2.92 -9.61
CA ASP A 268 6.19 2.59 -9.48
C ASP A 268 5.87 1.36 -10.32
N PHE A 269 4.99 0.52 -9.78
CA PHE A 269 4.53 -0.71 -10.40
C PHE A 269 3.07 -0.55 -10.80
N ILE A 270 2.83 -0.52 -12.11
CA ILE A 270 1.53 -0.24 -12.73
C ILE A 270 0.97 -1.52 -13.35
N LEU A 271 -0.34 -1.69 -13.27
CA LEU A 271 -1.08 -2.74 -13.96
C LEU A 271 -2.37 -2.15 -14.55
N ASN A 272 -2.53 -2.23 -15.88
CA ASN A 272 -3.76 -1.80 -16.58
C ASN A 272 -4.19 -0.35 -16.25
N GLY A 273 -3.23 0.56 -16.07
CA GLY A 273 -3.50 1.97 -15.70
C GLY A 273 -3.71 2.23 -14.22
N TYR A 274 -3.55 1.22 -13.37
CA TYR A 274 -3.61 1.34 -11.93
C TYR A 274 -2.22 1.21 -11.32
N GLU A 275 -1.85 2.14 -10.44
CA GLU A 275 -0.69 1.97 -9.57
C GLU A 275 -1.01 0.86 -8.55
N ILE A 276 -0.31 -0.27 -8.64
CA ILE A 276 -0.47 -1.41 -7.75
C ILE A 276 0.67 -1.55 -6.75
N GLY A 277 1.67 -0.68 -6.79
CA GLY A 277 2.77 -0.63 -5.83
C GLY A 277 3.76 0.48 -6.16
N GLY A 278 4.58 0.82 -5.17
CA GLY A 278 5.68 1.76 -5.32
C GLY A 278 6.81 1.40 -4.37
N GLY A 279 8.02 1.85 -4.68
CA GLY A 279 9.22 1.53 -3.92
C GLY A 279 10.41 2.39 -4.30
N SER A 280 11.43 2.37 -3.45
CA SER A 280 12.69 3.05 -3.73
C SER A 280 13.88 2.37 -3.07
N ILE A 281 15.05 2.69 -3.60
CA ILE A 281 16.31 2.57 -2.84
C ILE A 281 16.33 3.66 -1.79
N ARG A 282 16.78 3.32 -0.58
CA ARG A 282 16.78 4.23 0.55
C ARG A 282 18.13 4.92 0.74
N ILE A 283 18.06 6.11 1.31
CA ILE A 283 19.24 6.79 1.83
C ILE A 283 19.76 5.99 3.02
N HIS A 284 21.04 5.63 2.97
CA HIS A 284 21.75 4.94 4.04
C HIS A 284 22.89 5.78 4.62
N ASP A 285 23.19 6.94 4.00
CA ASP A 285 24.12 7.94 4.53
C ASP A 285 23.34 8.93 5.41
N PRO A 286 23.62 8.99 6.73
CA PRO A 286 22.97 9.94 7.63
C PRO A 286 23.14 11.40 7.22
N GLU A 287 24.30 11.79 6.68
CA GLU A 287 24.57 13.18 6.29
C GLU A 287 23.70 13.59 5.10
N LEU A 288 23.57 12.69 4.12
CA LEU A 288 22.68 12.90 2.97
C LEU A 288 21.21 12.95 3.41
N LEU A 289 20.80 12.10 4.35
CA LEU A 289 19.43 12.08 4.84
C LEU A 289 19.08 13.38 5.58
N GLU A 290 19.97 13.88 6.45
CA GLU A 290 19.83 15.18 7.09
C GLU A 290 19.78 16.33 6.08
N ALA A 291 20.59 16.26 5.01
CA ALA A 291 20.55 17.24 3.92
C ALA A 291 19.21 17.25 3.18
N VAL A 292 18.61 16.08 2.90
CA VAL A 292 17.29 15.98 2.28
C VAL A 292 16.20 16.60 3.16
N PHE A 293 16.19 16.32 4.47
CA PHE A 293 15.23 16.94 5.37
C PHE A 293 15.37 18.47 5.45
N THR A 294 16.62 18.95 5.49
CA THR A 294 16.92 20.39 5.49
C THR A 294 16.44 21.04 4.19
N ALA A 295 16.64 20.38 3.05
CA ALA A 295 16.20 20.85 1.75
C ALA A 295 14.67 20.96 1.64
N MET A 296 13.93 20.12 2.37
CA MET A 296 12.47 20.19 2.48
C MET A 296 11.96 21.29 3.43
N GLY A 297 12.87 22.06 4.05
CA GLY A 297 12.54 23.15 4.97
C GLY A 297 12.30 22.72 6.42
N ASN A 298 12.70 21.49 6.80
CA ASN A 298 12.57 21.05 8.19
C ASN A 298 13.69 21.60 9.06
N GLU A 299 13.32 22.10 10.25
CA GLU A 299 14.29 22.52 11.25
C GLU A 299 15.00 21.30 11.88
N PRO A 300 16.32 21.36 12.16
CA PRO A 300 17.06 20.22 12.71
C PRO A 300 16.46 19.62 13.99
N LYS A 301 15.85 20.47 14.82
CA LYS A 301 15.14 20.03 16.03
C LYS A 301 13.92 19.18 15.70
N GLU A 302 13.12 19.57 14.72
CA GLU A 302 11.93 18.84 14.31
C GLU A 302 12.28 17.50 13.68
N VAL A 303 13.32 17.47 12.85
CA VAL A 303 13.86 16.23 12.27
C VAL A 303 14.30 15.28 13.38
N LYS A 304 15.02 15.78 14.38
CA LYS A 304 15.45 14.97 15.54
C LYS A 304 14.26 14.49 16.37
N ASP A 305 13.25 15.32 16.58
CA ASP A 305 12.07 14.95 17.36
C ASP A 305 11.21 13.90 16.64
N LYS A 306 11.10 13.94 15.31
CA LYS A 306 10.30 13.01 14.50
C LYS A 306 11.06 11.73 14.12
N PHE A 307 12.31 11.87 13.69
CA PHE A 307 13.13 10.82 13.07
C PHE A 307 14.45 10.54 13.81
N GLY A 308 14.66 11.11 15.00
CA GLY A 308 15.91 10.96 15.74
C GLY A 308 16.27 9.51 16.04
N HIS A 309 15.30 8.63 16.26
CA HIS A 309 15.56 7.21 16.51
C HIS A 309 16.10 6.48 15.27
N ILE A 310 15.62 6.81 14.06
CA ILE A 310 16.11 6.17 12.84
C ILE A 310 17.46 6.76 12.40
N LEU A 311 17.65 8.07 12.55
CA LEU A 311 18.95 8.72 12.31
C LEU A 311 20.02 8.18 13.25
N GLU A 312 19.67 7.97 14.52
CA GLU A 312 20.58 7.37 15.49
C GLU A 312 20.89 5.91 15.12
N ALA A 313 19.88 5.12 14.74
CA ALA A 313 20.09 3.74 14.30
C ALA A 313 21.05 3.64 13.09
N PHE A 314 20.93 4.56 12.12
CA PHE A 314 21.78 4.55 10.93
C PHE A 314 23.27 4.80 11.24
N LYS A 315 23.58 5.53 12.32
CA LYS A 315 24.97 5.72 12.77
C LYS A 315 25.65 4.44 13.26
N TYR A 316 24.87 3.42 13.65
CA TYR A 316 25.42 2.10 14.01
C TYR A 316 25.69 1.21 12.80
N GLY A 317 25.54 1.74 11.58
CA GLY A 317 25.78 1.04 10.33
C GLY A 317 24.50 0.49 9.74
N VAL A 318 23.95 1.24 8.78
CA VAL A 318 22.85 0.76 7.93
C VAL A 318 23.42 0.31 6.58
N PRO A 319 23.09 -0.89 6.08
CA PRO A 319 23.53 -1.30 4.74
C PRO A 319 22.79 -0.50 3.66
N PRO A 320 23.33 -0.37 2.44
CA PRO A 320 22.53 0.03 1.29
C PRO A 320 21.30 -0.88 1.19
N HIS A 321 20.10 -0.32 1.11
CA HIS A 321 18.88 -1.12 1.13
C HIS A 321 17.77 -0.46 0.31
N GLY A 322 16.73 -1.24 0.00
CA GLY A 322 15.58 -0.78 -0.75
C GLY A 322 14.43 -1.76 -0.67
N GLY A 323 13.27 -1.33 -1.14
CA GLY A 323 12.08 -2.16 -1.05
C GLY A 323 10.91 -1.62 -1.84
N ILE A 324 9.82 -2.38 -1.82
CA ILE A 324 8.59 -2.10 -2.56
C ILE A 324 7.38 -2.53 -1.72
N ALA A 325 6.26 -1.84 -1.88
CA ALA A 325 5.02 -2.15 -1.17
C ALA A 325 3.80 -2.27 -2.11
N PRO A 326 3.63 -3.39 -2.85
CA PRO A 326 2.45 -3.58 -3.66
C PRO A 326 1.14 -3.71 -2.86
N GLY A 327 0.07 -3.06 -3.32
CA GLY A 327 -1.27 -3.15 -2.76
C GLY A 327 -1.97 -4.44 -3.19
N ILE A 328 -2.19 -5.36 -2.25
CA ILE A 328 -2.82 -6.65 -2.51
C ILE A 328 -4.29 -6.48 -2.93
N ASP A 329 -5.00 -5.54 -2.30
CA ASP A 329 -6.42 -5.29 -2.58
C ASP A 329 -6.65 -4.94 -4.05
N ARG A 330 -5.88 -3.98 -4.57
CA ARG A 330 -5.98 -3.53 -5.95
C ARG A 330 -5.48 -4.57 -6.94
N PHE A 331 -4.43 -5.31 -6.59
CA PHE A 331 -3.97 -6.41 -7.43
C PHE A 331 -5.03 -7.49 -7.61
N VAL A 332 -5.64 -7.96 -6.52
CA VAL A 332 -6.69 -9.00 -6.59
C VAL A 332 -7.94 -8.47 -7.28
N MET A 333 -8.32 -7.20 -7.07
CA MET A 333 -9.41 -6.55 -7.81
C MET A 333 -9.21 -6.66 -9.33
N LEU A 334 -8.02 -6.36 -9.82
CA LEU A 334 -7.70 -6.42 -11.25
C LEU A 334 -7.68 -7.87 -11.78
N LEU A 335 -7.19 -8.83 -11.00
CA LEU A 335 -7.21 -10.25 -11.40
C LEU A 335 -8.63 -10.82 -11.50
N GLU A 336 -9.51 -10.42 -10.58
CA GLU A 336 -10.92 -10.86 -10.57
C GLU A 336 -11.83 -10.04 -11.48
N ASN A 337 -11.30 -9.03 -12.19
CA ASN A 337 -12.07 -8.09 -13.03
C ASN A 337 -13.17 -7.36 -12.26
N GLU A 338 -12.90 -7.02 -11.01
CA GLU A 338 -13.85 -6.33 -10.15
C GLU A 338 -13.75 -4.81 -10.33
N PRO A 339 -14.88 -4.08 -10.29
CA PRO A 339 -14.87 -2.63 -10.48
C PRO A 339 -14.31 -1.85 -9.29
N ASN A 340 -14.18 -2.51 -8.13
CA ASN A 340 -13.73 -1.87 -6.90
C ASN A 340 -13.10 -2.88 -5.93
N ILE A 341 -12.11 -2.45 -5.13
CA ILE A 341 -11.45 -3.29 -4.12
C ILE A 341 -12.40 -3.83 -3.05
N ARG A 342 -13.55 -3.18 -2.84
CA ARG A 342 -14.60 -3.65 -1.91
C ARG A 342 -15.16 -5.02 -2.29
N GLU A 343 -15.06 -5.43 -3.55
CA GLU A 343 -15.52 -6.74 -4.03
C GLU A 343 -14.53 -7.87 -3.70
N VAL A 344 -13.31 -7.53 -3.24
CA VAL A 344 -12.27 -8.48 -2.82
C VAL A 344 -11.88 -8.33 -1.34
N ILE A 345 -12.63 -7.54 -0.59
CA ILE A 345 -12.53 -7.38 0.87
C ILE A 345 -13.78 -7.96 1.50
N ALA A 346 -13.63 -8.76 2.55
CA ALA A 346 -14.77 -9.43 3.20
C ALA A 346 -15.78 -8.42 3.77
N PHE A 347 -15.27 -7.47 4.56
CA PHE A 347 -16.07 -6.44 5.26
C PHE A 347 -15.49 -5.05 4.97
N PRO A 348 -15.75 -4.50 3.77
CA PRO A 348 -15.28 -3.16 3.41
C PRO A 348 -16.10 -2.06 4.09
N LYS A 349 -15.55 -0.86 4.12
CA LYS A 349 -16.27 0.38 4.42
C LYS A 349 -16.85 0.98 3.15
N THR A 350 -17.91 1.77 3.29
CA THR A 350 -18.49 2.60 2.22
C THR A 350 -17.48 3.63 1.68
N GLY A 351 -17.86 4.32 0.61
CA GLY A 351 -17.08 5.44 0.05
C GLY A 351 -16.91 6.64 0.98
N ASP A 352 -17.60 6.71 2.12
CA ASP A 352 -17.40 7.70 3.18
C ASP A 352 -16.83 7.09 4.47
N GLY A 353 -16.25 5.89 4.39
CA GLY A 353 -15.53 5.24 5.50
C GLY A 353 -16.40 4.60 6.57
N LYS A 354 -17.69 4.36 6.31
CA LYS A 354 -18.62 3.76 7.27
C LYS A 354 -18.77 2.26 7.09
N ASP A 355 -18.95 1.56 8.21
CA ASP A 355 -19.42 0.17 8.25
C ASP A 355 -20.93 0.18 8.49
N LEU A 356 -21.71 -0.10 7.45
CA LEU A 356 -23.18 -0.12 7.53
C LEU A 356 -23.71 -1.36 8.26
N MET A 357 -22.94 -2.46 8.28
CA MET A 357 -23.33 -3.70 8.95
C MET A 357 -23.20 -3.55 10.46
N MET A 358 -22.09 -2.98 10.92
CA MET A 358 -21.79 -2.79 12.34
C MET A 358 -22.24 -1.44 12.88
N GLY A 359 -22.60 -0.49 12.02
CA GLY A 359 -22.97 0.87 12.40
C GLY A 359 -21.78 1.69 12.92
N ALA A 360 -20.60 1.53 12.30
CA ALA A 360 -19.37 2.23 12.69
C ALA A 360 -18.97 3.32 11.66
N PRO A 361 -18.32 4.43 12.08
CA PRO A 361 -18.02 4.82 13.46
C PRO A 361 -19.28 5.15 14.27
N SER A 362 -19.19 5.01 15.59
CA SER A 362 -20.29 5.27 16.53
C SER A 362 -19.82 6.12 17.72
N GLY A 363 -20.78 6.67 18.47
CA GLY A 363 -20.47 7.28 19.77
C GLY A 363 -19.98 6.23 20.78
N VAL A 364 -19.22 6.69 21.78
CA VAL A 364 -18.80 5.88 22.94
C VAL A 364 -19.47 6.39 24.21
N SER A 365 -19.46 5.58 25.26
CA SER A 365 -20.07 5.97 26.54
C SER A 365 -19.31 7.11 27.22
N LYS A 366 -20.02 7.90 28.05
CA LYS A 366 -19.40 8.97 28.86
C LYS A 366 -18.29 8.45 29.78
N ASN A 367 -18.41 7.21 30.27
CA ASN A 367 -17.41 6.61 31.13
C ASN A 367 -16.11 6.31 30.36
N GLN A 368 -16.20 5.80 29.12
CA GLN A 368 -15.01 5.60 28.27
C GLN A 368 -14.29 6.92 27.98
N LEU A 369 -15.04 7.99 27.67
CA LEU A 369 -14.44 9.32 27.48
C LEU A 369 -13.76 9.83 28.75
N LYS A 370 -14.39 9.63 29.92
CA LYS A 370 -13.83 10.04 31.22
C LYS A 370 -12.55 9.26 31.54
N GLU A 371 -12.51 7.95 31.29
CA GLU A 371 -11.31 7.13 31.49
C GLU A 371 -10.15 7.56 30.60
N LEU A 372 -10.43 8.07 29.41
CA LEU A 372 -9.45 8.60 28.47
C LEU A 372 -9.14 10.09 28.69
N HIS A 373 -9.83 10.75 29.63
CA HIS A 373 -9.75 12.19 29.86
C HIS A 373 -10.06 13.02 28.60
N ILE A 374 -10.93 12.51 27.72
CA ILE A 374 -11.34 13.19 26.49
C ILE A 374 -12.68 13.89 26.74
N LYS A 375 -12.74 15.19 26.43
CA LYS A 375 -13.98 15.95 26.31
C LYS A 375 -14.25 16.19 24.83
N LEU A 376 -15.46 15.87 24.39
CA LEU A 376 -15.91 16.23 23.06
C LEU A 376 -16.33 17.70 23.06
N ASP A 377 -15.89 18.45 22.07
CA ASP A 377 -16.40 19.79 21.83
C ASP A 377 -17.84 19.73 21.35
N GLU A 378 -18.61 20.78 21.64
CA GLU A 378 -19.96 20.93 21.11
C GLU A 378 -19.87 21.11 19.59
N LYS A 379 -20.69 20.35 18.86
CA LYS A 379 -20.71 20.36 17.39
C LYS A 379 -21.33 21.62 16.83
#